data_AF-A0A7S3F1A3-F1
#
_entry.id   AF-A0A7S3F1A3-F1
#
_cell.length_a   1.000
_cell.length_b   1.000
_cell.length_c   1.000
_cell.angle_alpha   90.00
_cell.angle_beta   90.00
_cell.angle_gamma   90.00
#
_symmetry.space_group_name_H-M   'P 1'
#
loop_
_entity.id
_entity.type
_entity.pdbx_description
1 polymer ?
#
loop_
_entity_poly.entity_id
_entity_poly.type
_entity_poly.pdbx_seq_one_letter_code
_entity_poly.pdbx_strand_id
1 'polypeptide(L)'
;MCDLTGARPLYVGVAGNSIARGVGVQRKSASWPSLLQKRLRLRFGNQDIWVVNGAVRASSADFAALCWEAIWSSAQPVPLPHSRSLSMLIMDYSLTSSFEEQHALLERALHERVPALGLVYCLDKLSQGASRQKC
;
A
#
# COMPACT_ATOMS: atom_id res chain seq x y z
N MET A 1 -0.08 10.69 22.55
CA MET A 1 -0.25 9.28 22.14
C MET A 1 -1.47 9.23 21.25
N CYS A 2 -1.33 8.97 19.94
CA CYS A 2 -2.48 8.90 19.04
C CYS A 2 -3.28 7.65 19.36
N ASP A 3 -4.54 7.82 19.74
CA ASP A 3 -5.42 6.72 20.10
C ASP A 3 -6.00 6.08 18.82
N LEU A 4 -5.43 4.93 18.43
CA LEU A 4 -5.91 4.11 17.32
C LEU A 4 -6.99 3.11 17.79
N THR A 5 -7.50 3.24 19.02
CA THR A 5 -8.59 2.42 19.56
C THR A 5 -9.97 3.03 19.33
N GLY A 6 -10.06 4.15 18.59
CA GLY A 6 -11.33 4.76 18.22
C GLY A 6 -12.31 3.75 17.62
N ALA A 7 -13.60 3.92 17.92
CA ALA A 7 -14.71 3.00 17.60
C ALA A 7 -14.98 2.76 16.09
N ARG A 8 -14.04 3.10 15.21
CA ARG A 8 -14.17 2.95 13.76
C ARG A 8 -13.07 2.04 13.22
N PRO A 9 -13.42 1.04 12.39
CA PRO A 9 -12.43 0.26 11.68
C PRO A 9 -11.48 1.12 10.85
N LEU A 10 -10.19 0.79 10.93
CA LEU A 10 -9.11 1.45 10.20
C LEU A 10 -8.79 0.65 8.95
N TYR A 11 -8.85 1.29 7.78
CA TYR A 11 -8.56 0.65 6.49
C TYR A 11 -7.29 1.22 5.91
N VAL A 12 -6.23 0.42 5.88
CA VAL A 12 -4.94 0.77 5.27
C VAL A 12 -4.89 0.11 3.91
N GLY A 13 -5.03 0.89 2.84
CA GLY A 13 -4.88 0.40 1.48
C GLY A 13 -3.40 0.24 1.13
N VAL A 14 -3.06 -0.84 0.45
CA VAL A 14 -1.73 -1.04 -0.15
C VAL A 14 -1.90 -1.06 -1.66
N ALA A 15 -1.43 -0.01 -2.32
CA ALA A 15 -1.28 0.02 -3.77
C ALA A 15 0.18 -0.31 -4.11
N GLY A 16 0.39 -1.27 -5.00
CA GLY A 16 1.72 -1.71 -5.34
C GLY A 16 1.76 -2.73 -6.46
N ASN A 17 2.96 -3.16 -6.78
CA ASN A 17 3.21 -4.10 -7.87
C ASN A 17 3.20 -5.58 -7.40
N SER A 18 3.89 -6.44 -8.15
CA SER A 18 4.08 -7.86 -7.87
C SER A 18 4.59 -8.18 -6.46
N ILE A 19 5.42 -7.31 -5.87
CA ILE A 19 5.99 -7.48 -4.53
C ILE A 19 4.88 -7.40 -3.48
N ALA A 20 4.13 -6.29 -3.46
CA ALA A 20 2.97 -6.11 -2.57
C ALA A 20 1.89 -7.19 -2.77
N ARG A 21 1.66 -7.62 -4.02
CA ARG A 21 0.72 -8.70 -4.33
C ARG A 21 1.16 -10.05 -3.75
N GLY A 22 2.44 -10.21 -3.43
CA GLY A 22 3.00 -11.46 -2.90
C GLY A 22 3.29 -12.50 -3.99
N VAL A 23 3.73 -12.06 -5.17
CA VAL A 23 4.23 -13.00 -6.19
C VAL A 23 5.44 -13.73 -5.62
N GLY A 24 5.41 -15.07 -5.65
CA GLY A 24 6.49 -15.92 -5.15
C GLY A 24 6.34 -16.35 -3.67
N VAL A 25 5.38 -15.80 -2.92
CA VAL A 25 5.09 -16.31 -1.57
C VAL A 25 4.20 -17.56 -1.65
N GLN A 26 4.48 -18.56 -0.80
CA GLN A 26 3.74 -19.85 -0.81
C GLN A 26 2.26 -19.71 -0.43
N ARG A 27 1.91 -18.71 0.38
CA ARG A 27 0.55 -18.47 0.87
C ARG A 27 0.27 -16.98 0.90
N LYS A 28 -0.95 -16.55 0.54
CA LYS A 28 -1.33 -15.12 0.60
C LYS A 28 -1.10 -14.49 1.97
N SER A 29 -1.33 -15.25 3.05
CA SER A 29 -1.09 -14.81 4.43
C SER A 29 0.39 -14.51 4.77
N ALA A 30 1.32 -14.94 3.93
CA ALA A 30 2.74 -14.65 4.04
C ALA A 30 3.18 -13.42 3.21
N SER A 31 2.28 -12.80 2.45
CA SER A 31 2.55 -11.51 1.80
C SER A 31 2.78 -10.42 2.86
N TRP A 32 3.64 -9.44 2.56
CA TRP A 32 3.95 -8.39 3.52
C TRP A 32 2.72 -7.59 3.98
N PRO A 33 1.67 -7.32 3.15
CA PRO A 33 0.47 -6.64 3.63
C PRO A 33 -0.30 -7.47 4.67
N SER A 34 -0.36 -8.79 4.48
CA SER A 34 -0.99 -9.70 5.46
C SER A 34 -0.21 -9.74 6.78
N LEU A 35 1.12 -9.77 6.70
CA LEU A 35 1.99 -9.72 7.86
C LEU A 35 1.87 -8.37 8.59
N LEU A 36 1.77 -7.26 7.84
CA LEU A 36 1.53 -5.93 8.40
C LEU A 36 0.20 -5.89 9.17
N GLN A 37 -0.89 -6.40 8.61
CA GLN A 37 -2.17 -6.47 9.32
C GLN A 37 -2.03 -7.21 10.64
N LYS A 38 -1.41 -8.40 10.63
CA LYS A 38 -1.18 -9.18 11.84
C LYS A 38 -0.37 -8.39 12.88
N ARG A 39 0.70 -7.71 12.45
CA ARG A 39 1.55 -6.91 13.34
C ARG A 39 0.84 -5.69 13.91
N LEU A 40 0.06 -4.97 13.12
CA LEU A 40 -0.71 -3.81 13.57
C LEU A 40 -1.79 -4.24 14.59
N ARG A 41 -2.56 -5.29 14.30
CA ARG A 41 -3.56 -5.82 15.23
C ARG A 41 -2.94 -6.26 16.56
N LEU A 42 -1.82 -6.96 16.51
CA LEU A 42 -1.08 -7.37 17.72
C LEU A 42 -0.54 -6.18 18.49
N ARG A 43 0.01 -5.16 17.80
CA ARG A 43 0.62 -3.99 18.44
C ARG A 43 -0.40 -3.10 19.14
N PHE A 44 -1.57 -2.92 18.53
CA PHE A 44 -2.60 -2.01 19.02
C PHE A 44 -3.76 -2.70 19.74
N GLY A 45 -3.77 -4.04 19.80
CA GLY A 45 -4.88 -4.81 20.38
C GLY A 45 -6.21 -4.65 19.66
N ASN A 46 -6.24 -3.99 18.49
CA ASN A 46 -7.44 -3.62 17.76
C ASN A 46 -7.66 -4.58 16.58
N GLN A 47 -8.75 -5.37 16.61
CA GLN A 47 -9.10 -6.31 15.53
C GLN A 47 -9.70 -5.62 14.30
N ASP A 48 -10.11 -4.36 14.43
CA ASP A 48 -10.75 -3.58 13.37
C ASP A 48 -9.74 -2.85 12.47
N ILE A 49 -8.45 -3.19 12.55
CA ILE A 49 -7.44 -2.75 11.60
C ILE A 49 -7.43 -3.72 10.41
N TRP A 50 -7.67 -3.21 9.21
CA TRP A 50 -7.68 -3.96 7.97
C TRP A 50 -6.61 -3.42 7.04
N VAL A 51 -5.73 -4.30 6.55
CA VAL A 51 -4.80 -3.97 5.47
C VAL A 51 -5.35 -4.56 4.18
N VAL A 52 -5.82 -3.67 3.31
CA VAL A 52 -6.48 -4.01 2.05
C VAL A 52 -5.42 -4.06 0.95
N ASN A 53 -5.10 -5.27 0.48
CA ASN A 53 -4.09 -5.45 -0.57
C ASN A 53 -4.70 -5.18 -1.96
N GLY A 54 -4.57 -3.94 -2.42
CA GLY A 54 -4.99 -3.48 -3.75
C GLY A 54 -3.91 -3.66 -4.83
N ALA A 55 -2.85 -4.43 -4.58
CA ALA A 55 -1.72 -4.53 -5.48
C ALA A 55 -2.06 -5.26 -6.79
N VAL A 56 -1.66 -4.65 -7.92
CA VAL A 56 -1.86 -5.19 -9.27
C VAL A 56 -0.52 -5.63 -9.83
N ARG A 57 -0.44 -6.90 -10.26
CA ARG A 57 0.79 -7.47 -10.83
C ARG A 57 1.19 -6.67 -12.06
N ALA A 58 2.49 -6.38 -12.19
CA ALA A 58 3.05 -5.68 -13.36
C ALA A 58 2.33 -4.35 -13.68
N SER A 59 1.94 -3.60 -12.63
CA SER A 59 1.35 -2.28 -12.75
C SER A 59 2.33 -1.18 -12.34
N SER A 60 2.07 0.04 -12.82
CA SER A 60 2.70 1.27 -12.36
C SER A 60 1.77 2.04 -11.41
N ALA A 61 2.32 3.08 -10.76
CA ALA A 61 1.55 3.98 -9.92
C ALA A 61 0.49 4.76 -10.71
N ASP A 62 0.79 5.17 -11.96
CA ASP A 62 -0.17 5.86 -12.82
C ASP A 62 -1.38 4.97 -13.17
N PHE A 63 -1.14 3.69 -13.47
CA PHE A 63 -2.21 2.72 -13.63
C PHE A 63 -3.11 2.63 -12.38
N ALA A 64 -2.51 2.61 -11.18
CA ALA A 64 -3.28 2.58 -9.94
C ALA A 64 -4.07 3.86 -9.69
N ALA A 65 -3.57 5.02 -10.14
CA ALA A 65 -4.29 6.29 -10.08
C ALA A 65 -5.53 6.27 -10.99
N LEU A 66 -5.37 5.79 -12.23
CA LEU A 66 -6.47 5.66 -13.20
C LEU A 66 -7.51 4.62 -12.78
N CYS A 67 -7.07 3.51 -12.18
CA CYS A 67 -7.95 2.41 -11.77
C CYS A 67 -8.36 2.46 -10.29
N TRP A 68 -8.24 3.61 -9.63
CA TRP A 68 -8.50 3.78 -8.20
C TRP A 68 -9.79 3.11 -7.71
N GLU A 69 -10.92 3.47 -8.31
CA GLU A 69 -12.24 2.97 -7.90
C GLU A 69 -12.36 1.46 -8.10
N ALA A 70 -11.87 0.95 -9.23
CA ALA A 70 -11.89 -0.49 -9.53
C ALA A 70 -11.03 -1.29 -8.55
N ILE A 71 -9.86 -0.76 -8.16
CA ILE A 71 -8.96 -1.42 -7.19
C ILE A 71 -9.66 -1.52 -5.83
N TRP A 72 -10.20 -0.42 -5.32
CA TRP A 72 -10.74 -0.40 -3.96
C TRP A 72 -12.15 -0.98 -3.82
N SER A 73 -12.96 -0.96 -4.88
CA SER A 73 -14.26 -1.63 -4.91
C SER A 73 -14.15 -3.16 -5.00
N SER A 74 -13.08 -3.68 -5.62
CA SER A 74 -12.86 -5.12 -5.80
C SER A 74 -12.01 -5.77 -4.69
N ALA A 75 -11.35 -4.98 -3.85
CA ALA A 75 -10.47 -5.48 -2.81
C ALA A 75 -11.24 -6.07 -1.60
N GLN A 76 -11.52 -7.37 -1.68
CA GLN A 76 -12.08 -8.22 -0.61
C GLN A 76 -11.02 -8.53 0.49
N PRO A 77 -11.38 -8.79 1.76
CA PRO A 77 -12.63 -9.41 2.22
C PRO A 77 -13.62 -8.50 2.95
N VAL A 78 -13.34 -7.20 3.10
CA VAL A 78 -14.30 -6.29 3.75
C VAL A 78 -14.84 -5.36 2.67
N PRO A 79 -16.14 -5.44 2.32
CA PRO A 79 -16.75 -4.44 1.45
C PRO A 79 -16.52 -3.08 2.13
N LEU A 80 -15.73 -2.21 1.51
CA LEU A 80 -15.76 -0.80 1.90
C LEU A 80 -17.21 -0.35 1.66
N PRO A 81 -17.94 0.13 2.69
CA PRO A 81 -19.22 0.78 2.44
C PRO A 81 -19.00 1.83 1.36
N HIS A 82 -19.97 2.04 0.47
CA HIS A 82 -19.88 2.97 -0.68
C HIS A 82 -19.49 4.43 -0.30
N SER A 83 -19.31 4.73 0.99
CA SER A 83 -18.94 6.01 1.58
C SER A 83 -17.64 6.01 2.43
N ARG A 84 -16.87 4.91 2.51
CA ARG A 84 -15.63 4.89 3.33
C ARG A 84 -14.36 4.97 2.50
N SER A 85 -13.75 6.16 2.52
CA SER A 85 -12.37 6.41 2.10
C SER A 85 -11.40 5.58 2.96
N LEU A 86 -10.31 5.11 2.35
CA LEU A 86 -9.19 4.53 3.08
C LEU A 86 -8.75 5.47 4.20
N SER A 87 -8.36 4.92 5.35
CA SER A 87 -7.76 5.70 6.44
C SER A 87 -6.32 6.12 6.09
N MET A 88 -5.65 5.33 5.26
CA MET A 88 -4.30 5.58 4.75
C MET A 88 -4.08 4.76 3.48
N LEU A 89 -3.24 5.27 2.58
CA LEU A 89 -2.67 4.56 1.45
C LEU A 89 -1.17 4.32 1.67
N ILE A 90 -0.70 3.11 1.43
CA ILE A 90 0.72 2.78 1.28
C ILE A 90 1.00 2.54 -0.21
N MET A 91 1.96 3.28 -0.77
CA MET A 91 2.37 3.21 -2.17
C MET A 91 3.69 2.44 -2.30
N ASP A 92 3.63 1.26 -2.91
CA ASP A 92 4.75 0.33 -3.09
C ASP A 92 5.10 0.18 -4.59
N TYR A 93 5.64 1.26 -5.16
CA TYR A 93 5.91 1.40 -6.60
C TYR A 93 7.33 1.86 -6.95
N SER A 94 8.24 2.02 -5.97
CA SER A 94 9.55 2.62 -6.24
C SER A 94 10.45 1.84 -7.20
N LEU A 95 10.13 0.58 -7.50
CA LEU A 95 10.87 -0.25 -8.46
C LEU A 95 10.25 -0.29 -9.86
N THR A 96 9.01 0.16 -10.02
CA THR A 96 8.23 -0.01 -11.25
C THR A 96 7.63 1.29 -11.76
N SER A 97 7.94 2.42 -11.12
CA SER A 97 7.34 3.71 -11.49
C SER A 97 8.31 4.86 -11.33
N SER A 98 8.23 5.82 -12.25
CA SER A 98 8.94 7.09 -12.16
C SER A 98 8.41 7.96 -11.01
N PHE A 99 9.07 9.08 -10.75
CA PHE A 99 8.59 10.05 -9.78
C PHE A 99 7.24 10.65 -10.21
N GLU A 100 7.08 10.97 -11.49
CA GLU A 100 5.87 11.54 -12.07
C GLU A 100 4.67 10.60 -11.94
N GLU A 101 4.86 9.30 -12.23
CA GLU A 101 3.81 8.30 -12.06
C GLU A 101 3.42 8.13 -10.58
N GLN A 102 4.38 8.17 -9.66
CA GLN A 102 4.11 8.15 -8.23
C GLN A 102 3.40 9.43 -7.77
N HIS A 103 3.74 10.57 -8.35
CA HIS A 103 3.09 11.85 -8.07
C HIS A 103 1.62 11.82 -8.51
N ALA A 104 1.29 11.25 -9.68
CA ALA A 104 -0.09 11.10 -10.12
C ALA A 104 -0.94 10.28 -9.13
N LEU A 105 -0.39 9.19 -8.58
CA LEU A 105 -1.07 8.42 -7.53
C LEU A 105 -1.20 9.18 -6.21
N LEU A 106 -0.20 9.99 -5.85
CA LEU A 106 -0.27 10.87 -4.68
C LEU A 106 -1.36 11.94 -4.86
N GLU A 107 -1.42 12.59 -6.02
CA GLU A 107 -2.47 13.56 -6.35
C GLU A 107 -3.86 12.92 -6.29
N ARG A 108 -4.01 11.69 -6.79
CA ARG A 108 -5.26 10.93 -6.63
C ARG A 108 -5.60 10.69 -5.16
N ALA A 109 -4.63 10.27 -4.34
CA ALA A 109 -4.86 10.08 -2.90
C ALA A 109 -5.26 11.38 -2.19
N LEU A 110 -4.64 12.52 -2.56
CA LEU A 110 -4.98 13.84 -2.04
C LEU A 110 -6.40 14.28 -2.44
N HIS A 111 -6.78 14.05 -3.70
CA HIS A 111 -8.14 14.30 -4.19
C HIS A 111 -9.19 13.52 -3.37
N GLU A 112 -8.88 12.27 -3.04
CA GLU A 112 -9.71 11.38 -2.22
C GLU A 112 -9.59 11.64 -0.70
N ARG A 113 -8.77 12.63 -0.32
CA ARG A 113 -8.48 12.99 1.08
C ARG A 113 -7.94 11.82 1.90
N VAL A 114 -7.14 10.95 1.26
CA VAL A 114 -6.49 9.80 1.88
C VAL A 114 -5.02 10.15 2.15
N PRO A 115 -4.57 10.15 3.42
CA PRO A 115 -3.15 10.28 3.74
C PRO A 115 -2.34 9.15 3.08
N ALA A 116 -1.21 9.49 2.47
CA ALA A 116 -0.38 8.53 1.74
C ALA A 116 1.02 8.40 2.35
N LEU A 117 1.56 7.18 2.34
CA LEU A 117 2.93 6.83 2.69
C LEU A 117 3.58 6.13 1.50
N GLY A 118 4.66 6.71 0.97
CA GLY A 118 5.47 6.06 -0.06
C GLY A 118 6.53 5.13 0.53
N LEU A 119 6.68 3.93 -0.02
CA LEU A 119 7.82 3.05 0.24
C LEU A 119 8.88 3.30 -0.84
N VAL A 120 10.09 3.63 -0.40
CA VAL A 120 11.24 3.83 -1.30
C VAL A 120 12.29 2.79 -0.96
N TYR A 121 12.54 1.88 -1.89
CA TYR A 121 13.67 0.96 -1.78
C TYR A 121 14.92 1.60 -2.39
N CYS A 122 15.94 1.82 -1.57
CA CYS A 122 17.28 2.07 -2.08
C CYS A 122 17.84 0.72 -2.56
N LEU A 123 17.83 0.48 -3.87
CA LEU A 123 18.56 -0.65 -4.44
C LEU A 123 20.04 -0.27 -4.49
N ASP A 124 20.82 -0.74 -3.52
CA ASP A 124 22.26 -0.75 -3.70
C ASP A 124 22.57 -1.51 -4.99
N LYS A 125 23.42 -0.93 -5.83
CA LYS A 125 23.90 -1.60 -7.05
C LYS A 125 24.55 -2.93 -6.64
N LEU A 126 23.82 -4.02 -6.73
CA LEU A 126 24.34 -5.39 -6.62
C LEU A 126 25.33 -5.75 -7.73
N SER A 127 25.79 -4.78 -8.54
CA SER A 127 26.61 -5.04 -9.72
C SER A 127 27.60 -3.96 -10.13
N GLN A 128 27.88 -2.89 -9.35
CA GLN A 128 29.02 -2.00 -9.68
C GLN A 128 29.68 -1.44 -8.42
N GLY A 129 30.99 -1.67 -8.32
CA GLY A 129 31.83 -1.31 -7.18
C GLY A 129 31.61 0.10 -6.66
N ALA A 130 31.60 0.19 -5.32
CA ALA A 130 31.80 1.37 -4.49
C ALA A 130 31.64 2.74 -5.18
N SER A 131 30.41 3.23 -5.24
CA SER A 131 30.17 4.67 -5.15
C SER A 131 28.94 4.89 -4.29
N ARG A 132 29.14 5.57 -3.15
CA ARG A 132 28.08 5.95 -2.22
C ARG A 132 27.15 6.93 -2.92
N GLN A 133 25.97 6.48 -3.35
CA GLN A 133 24.88 7.39 -3.62
C GLN A 133 24.06 7.59 -2.34
N LYS A 134 23.84 8.86 -1.99
CA LYS A 134 22.93 9.25 -0.93
C LYS A 134 21.50 9.15 -1.46
N CYS A 135 20.71 8.33 -0.79
CA CYS A 135 19.31 8.68 -0.54
C CYS A 135 19.35 9.99 0.33
#